data_AF-A0A6V7LME8-F1
#
_entry.id   AF-A0A6V7LME8-F1
#
_cell.length_a   1.000
_cell.length_b   1.000
_cell.length_c   1.000
_cell.angle_alpha   90.00
_cell.angle_beta   90.00
_cell.angle_gamma   90.00
#
_symmetry.space_group_name_H-M   'P 1'
#
loop_
_entity.id
_entity.type
_entity.pdbx_description
1 polymer ?
#
loop_
_entity_poly.entity_id
_entity_poly.type
_entity_poly.pdbx_seq_one_letter_code
_entity_poly.pdbx_strand_id
1 'polypeptide(L)' 'MNGTQDGPFTVNRGMKEYDSLGNTTSFKDMRITNYWKTDTCNTIMGSDSSVYPPMDERLPIIYGFESQICR' A
#
# COMPACT_ATOMS: atom_id res chain seq x y z
N MET A 1 16.23 -7.94 -3.92
CA MET A 1 17.26 -8.53 -4.83
C MET A 1 18.15 -7.40 -5.35
N ASN A 2 19.45 -7.65 -5.58
CA ASN A 2 20.35 -6.56 -5.98
C ASN A 2 20.04 -6.09 -7.41
N GLY A 3 19.75 -4.79 -7.58
CA GLY A 3 19.48 -4.18 -8.89
C GLY A 3 18.12 -4.48 -9.51
N THR A 4 17.16 -5.06 -8.77
CA THR A 4 15.81 -5.37 -9.27
C THR A 4 14.74 -4.56 -8.55
N GLN A 5 13.60 -4.36 -9.19
CA GLN A 5 12.42 -3.71 -8.61
C GLN A 5 11.34 -4.75 -8.35
N ASP A 6 10.68 -4.67 -7.20
CA ASP A 6 9.64 -5.64 -6.81
C ASP A 6 8.28 -5.36 -7.49
N GLY A 7 8.06 -4.13 -7.97
CA GLY A 7 6.82 -3.61 -8.55
C GLY A 7 6.40 -4.20 -9.90
N PRO A 8 5.51 -3.51 -10.64
CA PRO A 8 5.08 -2.11 -10.44
C PRO A 8 4.08 -1.92 -9.30
N PHE A 9 4.05 -0.70 -8.74
CA PHE A 9 3.09 -0.26 -7.72
C PHE A 9 2.25 0.91 -8.27
N THR A 10 0.96 0.95 -7.94
CA THR A 10 0.12 2.14 -8.14
C THR A 10 -0.17 2.78 -6.81
N VAL A 11 0.30 4.01 -6.63
CA VAL A 11 0.23 4.75 -5.37
C VAL A 11 -0.53 6.05 -5.55
N ASN A 12 -1.38 6.39 -4.57
CA ASN A 12 -2.10 7.64 -4.54
C ASN A 12 -1.17 8.83 -4.29
N ARG A 13 -1.24 9.83 -5.18
CA ARG A 13 -0.44 11.07 -5.08
C ARG A 13 -1.01 12.12 -4.12
N GLY A 14 -2.16 11.87 -3.50
CA GLY A 14 -2.81 12.83 -2.60
C GLY A 14 -3.46 14.06 -3.26
N MET A 15 -3.43 14.18 -4.61
CA MET A 15 -3.93 15.38 -5.31
C MET A 15 -5.45 15.57 -5.24
N LYS A 16 -6.22 14.47 -5.13
CA LYS A 16 -7.67 14.50 -5.00
C LYS A 16 -8.13 14.48 -3.53
N GLU A 17 -7.42 13.72 -2.72
CA GLU A 17 -7.68 13.51 -1.30
C GLU A 17 -6.34 13.38 -0.60
N TYR A 18 -5.96 14.37 0.20
CA TYR A 18 -4.62 14.44 0.78
C TYR A 18 -4.36 13.32 1.80
N ASP A 19 -5.41 12.86 2.49
CA ASP A 19 -5.37 11.71 3.41
C ASP A 19 -5.02 10.39 2.71
N SER A 20 -5.19 10.32 1.39
CA SER A 20 -4.84 9.13 0.60
C SER A 20 -3.38 9.10 0.15
N LEU A 21 -2.60 10.15 0.42
CA LEU A 21 -1.20 10.26 -0.03
C LEU A 21 -0.38 9.05 0.41
N GLY A 22 0.34 8.43 -0.53
CA GLY A 22 1.18 7.28 -0.26
C GLY A 22 0.42 5.95 -0.17
N ASN A 23 -0.91 5.95 -0.19
CA ASN A 23 -1.69 4.71 -0.14
C ASN A 23 -1.52 3.90 -1.45
N THR A 24 -1.02 2.69 -1.32
CA THR A 24 -0.84 1.72 -2.41
C THR A 24 -2.18 1.10 -2.75
N THR A 25 -2.60 1.28 -3.99
CA THR A 25 -3.89 0.80 -4.51
C THR A 25 -3.76 -0.47 -5.35
N SER A 26 -2.59 -0.72 -5.93
CA SER A 26 -2.31 -1.99 -6.62
C SER A 26 -0.82 -2.33 -6.62
N PHE A 27 -0.56 -3.63 -6.70
CA PHE A 27 0.76 -4.22 -6.87
C PHE A 27 0.68 -5.22 -8.02
N LYS A 28 1.55 -5.07 -9.04
CA LYS A 28 1.53 -5.87 -10.27
C LYS A 28 0.13 -5.95 -10.89
N ASP A 29 -0.51 -4.78 -11.00
CA ASP A 29 -1.86 -4.58 -11.53
C ASP A 29 -3.01 -5.28 -10.77
N MET A 30 -2.72 -5.88 -9.60
CA MET A 30 -3.70 -6.49 -8.72
C MET A 30 -4.06 -5.54 -7.58
N ARG A 31 -5.36 -5.41 -7.27
CA ARG A 31 -5.86 -4.73 -6.05
C ARG A 31 -6.08 -5.70 -4.89
N ILE A 32 -6.32 -6.96 -5.23
CA ILE A 32 -6.50 -8.08 -4.32
C ILE A 32 -5.57 -9.17 -4.83
N THR A 33 -4.65 -9.62 -3.98
CA THR A 33 -3.70 -10.69 -4.28
C THR A 33 -4.37 -12.06 -4.14
N ASN A 34 -3.60 -13.15 -4.31
CA ASN A 34 -4.08 -14.51 -4.16
C ASN A 34 -3.18 -15.37 -3.26
N TYR A 35 -2.46 -14.71 -2.34
CA TYR A 35 -1.51 -15.38 -1.44
C TYR A 35 -2.22 -16.04 -0.25
N TRP A 36 -3.33 -15.46 0.19
CA TRP A 36 -4.06 -15.83 1.40
C TRP A 36 -5.43 -16.40 1.09
N LYS A 37 -6.06 -17.01 2.11
CA LYS A 37 -7.33 -17.74 1.96
C LYS A 37 -8.54 -16.84 1.71
N THR A 38 -8.51 -15.60 2.18
CA THR A 38 -9.66 -14.69 2.14
C THR A 38 -9.30 -13.40 1.44
N ASP A 39 -10.29 -12.80 0.76
CA ASP A 39 -10.11 -11.54 0.04
C ASP A 39 -9.62 -10.43 0.97
N THR A 40 -10.12 -10.37 2.21
CA THR A 40 -9.69 -9.37 3.21
C THR A 40 -8.19 -9.48 3.53
N CYS A 41 -7.63 -10.69 3.59
CA CYS A 41 -6.20 -10.87 3.80
C CYS A 41 -5.38 -10.60 2.54
N ASN A 42 -6.01 -10.67 1.37
CA ASN A 42 -5.39 -10.41 0.08
C ASN A 42 -5.47 -8.96 -0.38
N THR A 43 -6.35 -8.15 0.22
CA THR A 43 -6.53 -6.74 -0.12
C THR A 43 -5.24 -5.96 0.08
N ILE A 44 -4.82 -5.24 -0.98
CA ILE A 44 -3.71 -4.30 -0.91
C ILE A 44 -4.25 -2.98 -0.38
N MET A 45 -3.74 -2.52 0.75
CA MET A 45 -4.10 -1.24 1.35
C MET A 45 -2.98 -0.69 2.22
N GLY A 46 -2.93 0.64 2.34
CA GLY A 46 -1.94 1.33 3.17
C GLY A 46 -0.71 1.76 2.37
N SER A 47 0.22 2.39 3.07
CA SER A 47 1.46 2.89 2.46
C SER A 47 2.49 1.77 2.22
N ASP A 48 3.44 1.98 1.32
CA ASP A 48 4.67 1.17 1.24
C ASP A 48 5.71 1.55 2.32
N SER A 49 5.24 2.20 3.39
CA SER A 49 6.01 2.72 4.51
C SER A 49 7.00 3.85 4.18
N SER A 50 7.12 4.26 2.91
CA SER A 50 8.05 5.31 2.48
C SER A 50 7.46 6.71 2.63
N VAL A 51 6.15 6.86 2.41
CA VAL A 51 5.41 8.12 2.45
C VAL A 51 4.07 7.91 3.14
N TYR A 52 3.74 8.79 4.08
CA TYR A 52 2.43 8.81 4.73
C TYR A 52 1.70 10.12 4.45
N PRO A 53 0.37 10.17 4.60
CA PRO A 53 -0.36 11.42 4.59
C PRO A 53 0.06 12.30 5.78
N PRO A 54 -0.19 13.62 5.70
CA PRO A 54 -0.04 14.53 6.83
C PRO A 54 -0.83 14.00 8.04
N MET A 55 -0.12 13.73 9.14
CA MET A 55 -0.73 13.20 10.37
C MET A 55 -1.04 14.35 11.33
N ASP A 56 -1.93 15.25 10.90
CA ASP A 56 -2.30 16.45 11.67
C ASP A 56 -2.89 16.09 13.04
N GLU A 57 -3.49 14.89 13.14
CA GLU A 57 -3.96 14.28 14.37
C GLU A 57 -3.35 12.88 14.57
N ARG A 58 -3.41 12.39 15.81
CA ARG A 58 -2.95 11.04 16.13
C ARG A 58 -3.88 10.00 15.51
N LEU A 59 -3.39 9.30 14.49
CA LEU A 59 -4.13 8.20 13.87
C LEU A 59 -4.16 6.96 14.80
N PRO A 60 -5.32 6.29 14.95
CA PRO A 60 -5.43 5.10 15.79
C PRO A 60 -4.76 3.88 15.16
N ILE A 61 -4.76 3.81 13.82
CA ILE A 61 -4.18 2.71 13.03
C ILE A 61 -3.56 3.31 11.77
N ILE A 62 -2.39 2.82 11.40
CA ILE A 62 -1.74 3.09 10.13
C ILE A 62 -1.56 1.75 9.42
N TYR A 63 -2.08 1.66 8.20
CA TYR A 63 -1.93 0.47 7.37
C TYR A 63 -0.70 0.61 6.48
N GLY A 64 0.01 -0.50 6.29
CA GLY A 64 1.11 -0.61 5.35
C GLY A 64 1.02 -1.90 4.54
N PHE A 65 1.48 -1.84 3.30
CA PHE A 65 1.62 -2.98 2.41
C PHE A 65 3.11 -3.23 2.13
N GLU A 66 3.58 -4.43 2.45
CA GLU A 66 4.97 -4.82 2.32
C GLU A 66 5.09 -6.04 1.41
N SER A 67 5.56 -5.80 0.19
CA SER A 67 5.65 -6.86 -0.83
C SER A 67 6.53 -8.05 -0.41
N GLN A 68 7.48 -7.84 0.50
CA GLN A 68 8.39 -8.86 1.01
C GLN A 68 7.72 -9.85 1.96
N ILE A 69 6.62 -9.46 2.62
CA ILE A 69 5.80 -10.34 3.46
C ILE A 69 4.47 -10.74 2.80
N CYS A 70 4.28 -10.34 1.53
CA CYS A 70 3.11 -10.63 0.72
C CYS A 70 1.78 -10.11 1.33
N ARG A 71 1.80 -8.99 2.07
CA ARG A 71 0.62 -8.40 2.70
C ARG A 71 0.82 -6.96 3.15
#